data_AF-A0A7W4F7F7-F1
#
_entry.id   AF-A0A7W4F7F7-F1
#
_cell.length_a   1.000
_cell.length_b   1.000
_cell.length_c   1.000
_cell.angle_alpha   90.00
_cell.angle_beta   90.00
_cell.angle_gamma   90.00
#
_symmetry.space_group_name_H-M   'P 1'
#
loop_
_entity.id
_entity.type
_entity.pdbx_description
1 polymer ?
#
loop_
_entity_poly.entity_id
_entity_poly.type
_entity_poly.pdbx_seq_one_letter_code
_entity_poly.pdbx_strand_id
1 'polypeptide(L)'
;MSQSATTCFVVTFRYQEEGLADLARLTGQLTLQGFVTSVADENGVPHELGSNSFALITPLDQEDVQQLAQKLGQVALGKAPEVDIVTYEDYVKRLHADT
;
A
#
# COMPACT_ATOMS: atom_id res chain seq x y z
N MET A 1 -13.75 -19.44 -17.78
CA MET A 1 -13.69 -18.44 -16.69
C MET A 1 -12.21 -18.11 -16.50
N SER A 2 -11.73 -16.99 -17.05
CA SER A 2 -10.35 -16.58 -16.85
C SER A 2 -10.23 -16.05 -15.43
N GLN A 3 -9.66 -16.84 -14.53
CA GLN A 3 -9.27 -16.35 -13.22
C GLN A 3 -8.07 -15.45 -13.45
N SER A 4 -8.28 -14.13 -13.53
CA SER A 4 -7.17 -13.18 -13.59
C SER A 4 -6.34 -13.38 -12.32
N ALA A 5 -5.07 -13.76 -12.47
CA ALA A 5 -4.18 -13.91 -11.34
C ALA A 5 -4.07 -12.57 -10.61
N THR A 6 -4.41 -12.54 -9.32
CA THR A 6 -4.27 -11.34 -8.50
C THR A 6 -2.90 -11.30 -7.86
N THR A 7 -2.26 -10.14 -7.87
CA THR A 7 -0.99 -9.89 -7.20
C THR A 7 -1.23 -9.02 -5.97
N CYS A 8 -0.48 -9.27 -4.89
CA CYS A 8 -0.48 -8.41 -3.71
C CYS A 8 0.67 -7.40 -3.83
N PHE A 9 0.33 -6.13 -4.04
CA PHE A 9 1.29 -5.04 -4.06
C PHE A 9 1.26 -4.30 -2.74
N VAL A 10 2.44 -3.89 -2.26
CA VAL A 10 2.59 -2.97 -1.14
C VAL A 10 3.07 -1.64 -1.68
N VAL A 11 2.29 -0.59 -1.43
CA VAL A 11 2.63 0.79 -1.74
C VAL A 11 3.11 1.49 -0.48
N THR A 12 4.21 2.22 -0.56
CA THR A 12 4.76 3.03 0.54
C THR A 12 4.79 4.48 0.14
N PHE A 13 4.08 5.31 0.90
CA PHE A 13 3.99 6.74 0.66
C PHE A 13 5.15 7.47 1.34
N ARG A 14 5.80 8.36 0.59
CA ARG A 14 6.83 9.27 1.10
C ARG A 14 6.36 10.69 0.88
N TYR A 15 6.15 11.40 1.98
CA TYR A 15 5.74 12.78 2.01
C TYR A 15 6.23 13.43 3.30
N GLN A 16 6.38 14.75 3.29
CA GLN A 16 6.59 15.49 4.52
C GLN A 16 5.29 15.49 5.33
N GLU A 17 5.24 14.64 6.36
CA GLU A 17 4.10 14.52 7.27
C GLU A 17 4.00 15.79 8.13
N GLU A 18 2.89 16.52 8.03
CA GLU A 18 2.64 17.71 8.86
C GLU A 18 1.91 17.35 10.18
N GLY A 19 1.64 16.06 10.38
CA GLY A 19 1.14 15.46 11.61
C GLY A 19 0.21 14.28 11.36
N LEU A 20 -0.28 13.69 12.45
CA LEU A 20 -1.15 12.49 12.44
C LEU A 20 -2.45 12.64 11.63
N ALA A 21 -2.90 13.88 11.39
CA ALA A 21 -4.08 14.15 10.57
C ALA A 21 -3.88 13.73 9.11
N ASP A 22 -2.67 13.90 8.57
CA ASP A 22 -2.35 13.51 7.20
C ASP A 22 -2.36 12.00 7.04
N LEU A 23 -1.72 11.30 7.98
CA LEU A 23 -1.76 9.84 8.04
C LEU A 23 -3.20 9.33 8.15
N ALA A 24 -4.03 9.92 9.03
CA ALA A 24 -5.42 9.50 9.18
C ALA A 24 -6.25 9.71 7.90
N ARG A 25 -6.06 10.83 7.19
CA ARG A 25 -6.72 11.08 5.89
C ARG A 25 -6.27 10.08 4.83
N LEU A 26 -4.96 9.83 4.74
CA LEU A 26 -4.38 8.88 3.80
C LEU A 26 -4.92 7.47 4.03
N THR A 27 -4.86 7.00 5.27
CA THR A 27 -5.42 5.69 5.67
C THR A 27 -6.90 5.60 5.34
N GLY A 28 -7.70 6.62 5.68
CA GLY A 28 -9.13 6.65 5.35
C GLY A 28 -9.39 6.56 3.85
N GLN A 29 -8.67 7.36 3.04
CA GLN A 29 -8.84 7.38 1.60
C GLN A 29 -8.46 6.05 0.93
N LEU A 30 -7.38 5.41 1.39
CA LEU A 30 -6.89 4.15 0.84
C LEU A 30 -7.77 2.96 1.25
N THR A 31 -8.17 2.88 2.51
CA THR A 31 -9.07 1.82 3.00
C THR A 31 -10.42 1.84 2.29
N LEU A 32 -10.95 3.02 1.96
CA LEU A 32 -12.14 3.15 1.12
C LEU A 32 -11.99 2.57 -0.29
N GLN A 33 -10.76 2.46 -0.80
CA GLN A 33 -10.45 1.89 -2.11
C GLN A 33 -9.98 0.42 -2.04
N GLY A 34 -10.13 -0.21 -0.86
CA GLY A 34 -9.79 -1.62 -0.67
C GLY A 34 -8.32 -1.89 -0.34
N PHE A 35 -7.53 -0.85 -0.07
CA PHE A 35 -6.20 -1.04 0.50
C PHE A 35 -6.30 -1.46 1.98
N VAL A 36 -5.34 -2.26 2.43
CA VAL A 36 -5.26 -2.76 3.81
C VAL A 36 -3.93 -2.39 4.45
N THR A 37 -3.91 -2.26 5.79
CA THR A 37 -2.67 -1.97 6.56
C THR A 37 -1.95 -3.23 7.02
N SER A 38 -2.56 -4.40 6.84
CA SER A 38 -2.00 -5.69 7.22
C SER A 38 -2.29 -6.74 6.16
N VAL A 39 -1.35 -7.65 5.93
CA VAL A 39 -1.53 -8.80 5.03
C VAL A 39 -1.41 -10.08 5.85
N ALA A 40 -2.36 -10.99 5.70
CA ALA A 40 -2.29 -12.30 6.34
C ALA A 40 -1.31 -13.22 5.60
N ASP A 41 -0.46 -13.93 6.35
CA ASP A 41 0.38 -14.99 5.78
C ASP A 41 -0.41 -16.27 5.48
N GLU A 42 0.29 -17.31 5.02
CA GLU A 42 -0.29 -18.63 4.72
C GLU A 42 -0.95 -19.32 5.91
N ASN A 43 -0.56 -18.95 7.14
CA ASN A 43 -1.15 -19.47 8.38
C ASN A 43 -2.34 -18.63 8.86
N GLY A 44 -2.69 -17.56 8.13
CA GLY A 44 -3.74 -16.62 8.50
C GLY A 44 -3.31 -15.61 9.57
N VAL A 45 -2.01 -15.48 9.86
CA VAL A 45 -1.50 -14.51 10.84
C VAL A 45 -1.37 -13.15 10.15
N PRO A 46 -2.03 -12.09 10.64
CA PRO A 46 -1.90 -10.75 10.07
C PRO A 46 -0.53 -10.16 10.39
N HIS A 47 0.16 -9.69 9.36
CA HIS A 47 1.40 -8.92 9.46
C HIS A 47 1.10 -7.46 9.16
N GLU A 48 1.33 -6.60 10.15
CA GLU A 48 1.20 -5.15 10.00
C GLU A 48 2.27 -4.60 9.05
N LEU A 49 1.84 -3.73 8.15
CA LEU A 49 2.72 -2.97 7.28
C LEU A 49 3.26 -1.73 8.03
N GLY A 50 4.28 -1.09 7.49
CA GLY A 50 4.78 0.18 8.03
C GLY A 50 3.70 1.26 8.03
N SER A 51 3.85 2.29 8.86
CA SER A 51 2.79 3.30 9.07
C SER A 51 2.31 3.99 7.79
N ASN A 52 3.17 4.14 6.78
CA ASN A 52 2.83 4.74 5.48
C ASN A 52 2.72 3.70 4.35
N SER A 53 2.59 2.42 4.71
CA SER A 53 2.59 1.30 3.78
C SER A 53 1.22 0.62 3.78
N PHE A 54 0.71 0.33 2.59
CA PHE A 54 -0.62 -0.25 2.39
C PHE A 54 -0.56 -1.31 1.30
N ALA A 55 -1.31 -2.39 1.46
CA ALA A 55 -1.39 -3.45 0.48
C ALA A 55 -2.68 -3.40 -0.33
N LEU A 56 -2.60 -3.76 -1.61
CA LEU A 56 -3.74 -3.97 -2.49
C LEU A 56 -3.58 -5.31 -3.21
N ILE A 57 -4.60 -6.17 -3.10
CA ILE A 57 -4.68 -7.43 -3.84
C ILE A 57 -5.56 -7.18 -5.07
N THR A 58 -4.98 -7.26 -6.25
CA THR A 58 -5.64 -6.80 -7.47
C THR A 58 -5.13 -7.52 -8.72
N PRO A 59 -5.95 -7.67 -9.78
CA PRO A 59 -5.49 -8.15 -11.07
C PRO A 59 -4.81 -7.06 -11.93
N LEU A 60 -4.78 -5.81 -11.44
CA LEU A 60 -4.07 -4.71 -12.10
C LEU A 60 -2.56 -4.96 -12.11
N ASP A 61 -1.86 -4.35 -13.07
CA ASP A 61 -0.41 -4.34 -13.07
C ASP A 61 0.17 -3.32 -12.08
N GLN A 62 1.49 -3.36 -11.89
CA GLN A 62 2.17 -2.51 -10.93
C GLN A 62 2.06 -1.01 -11.27
N GLU A 63 2.05 -0.65 -12.55
CA GLU A 63 2.00 0.74 -12.99
C GLU A 63 0.62 1.34 -12.70
N ASP A 64 -0.45 0.61 -13.00
CA ASP A 64 -1.82 0.98 -12.70
C ASP A 64 -2.03 1.18 -11.19
N VAL A 65 -1.48 0.27 -10.37
CA VAL A 65 -1.57 0.40 -8.90
C VAL A 65 -0.78 1.59 -8.40
N GLN A 66 0.41 1.87 -8.96
CA GLN A 66 1.20 3.04 -8.60
C GLN A 66 0.45 4.34 -8.93
N GLN A 67 -0.12 4.44 -10.15
CA GLN A 67 -0.89 5.61 -10.55
C GLN A 67 -2.14 5.80 -9.70
N LEU A 68 -2.83 4.71 -9.35
CA LEU A 68 -3.98 4.73 -8.45
C LEU A 68 -3.57 5.27 -7.07
N ALA A 69 -2.53 4.69 -6.47
CA ALA A 69 -2.02 5.10 -5.17
C ALA A 69 -1.58 6.58 -5.15
N GLN A 70 -0.87 7.05 -6.19
CA GLN A 70 -0.47 8.45 -6.32
C GLN A 70 -1.68 9.40 -6.35
N LYS A 71 -2.71 9.09 -7.15
CA LYS A 71 -3.93 9.91 -7.24
C LYS A 71 -4.67 9.96 -5.90
N LEU A 72 -4.79 8.82 -5.22
CA LEU A 72 -5.45 8.74 -3.91
C LEU A 72 -4.67 9.50 -2.84
N GLY A 73 -3.34 9.36 -2.83
CA GLY A 73 -2.47 10.13 -1.95
C GLY A 73 -2.59 11.64 -2.18
N GLN A 74 -2.65 12.08 -3.45
CA GLN A 74 -2.87 13.48 -3.78
C GLN A 74 -4.21 14.01 -3.28
N VAL A 75 -5.28 13.21 -3.40
CA VAL A 75 -6.61 13.58 -2.88
C VAL A 75 -6.60 13.69 -1.37
N ALA A 76 -5.97 12.75 -0.67
CA ALA A 76 -5.93 12.73 0.79
C ALA A 76 -5.06 13.85 1.39
N LEU A 77 -3.91 14.13 0.77
CA LEU A 77 -2.88 15.02 1.30
C LEU A 77 -2.91 16.42 0.69
N GLY A 78 -3.66 16.65 -0.40
CA GLY A 78 -3.66 17.90 -1.16
C GLY A 78 -2.36 18.18 -1.93
N LYS A 79 -1.38 17.27 -1.86
CA LYS A 79 -0.07 17.34 -2.53
C LYS A 79 0.27 15.97 -3.08
N ALA A 80 1.00 15.91 -4.20
CA ALA A 80 1.40 14.64 -4.81
C ALA A 80 2.52 13.99 -3.96
N PRO A 81 2.26 12.86 -3.27
CA PRO A 81 3.30 12.15 -2.55
C PRO A 81 4.16 11.33 -3.51
N GLU A 82 5.39 11.04 -3.10
CA GLU A 82 6.17 9.97 -3.73
C GLU A 82 5.58 8.62 -3.31
N VAL A 83 5.51 7.68 -4.26
CA VAL A 83 4.98 6.33 -4.02
C VAL A 83 5.98 5.31 -4.53
N ASP A 84 6.55 4.55 -3.59
CA ASP A 84 7.28 3.32 -3.87
C ASP A 84 6.30 2.14 -3.91
N ILE A 85 6.49 1.21 -4.83
CA ILE A 85 5.64 0.04 -4.96
C ILE A 85 6.49 -1.21 -5.17
N VAL A 86 6.13 -2.27 -4.45
CA VAL A 86 6.75 -3.59 -4.55
C VAL A 86 5.71 -4.68 -4.42
N THR A 87 6.06 -5.92 -4.76
CA THR A 87 5.27 -7.08 -4.36
C THR A 87 5.35 -7.28 -2.85
N TYR A 88 4.32 -7.89 -2.26
CA TYR A 88 4.33 -8.26 -0.84
C TYR A 88 5.52 -9.16 -0.49
N GLU A 89 5.87 -10.11 -1.36
CA GLU A 89 7.03 -10.99 -1.18
C GLU A 89 8.34 -10.20 -1.05
N ASP A 90 8.56 -9.20 -1.91
CA ASP A 90 9.76 -8.38 -1.86
C ASP A 90 9.73 -7.38 -0.69
N TYR A 91 8.55 -6.91 -0.30
CA TYR A 91 8.38 -6.09 0.91
C TYR A 91 8.81 -6.86 2.17
N VAL A 92 8.31 -8.08 2.35
CA VAL A 92 8.64 -8.94 3.51
C VAL A 92 10.12 -9.28 3.53
N LYS A 93 10.73 -9.61 2.37
CA LYS A 93 12.18 -9.83 2.29
C LYS A 93 12.99 -8.63 2.76
N ARG A 94 12.58 -7.40 2.39
CA ARG A 94 13.25 -6.18 2.85
C ARG A 94 13.10 -5.96 4.34
N LEU A 95 11.91 -6.21 4.89
CA LEU A 95 11.66 -6.09 6.34
C LEU A 95 12.55 -7.03 7.17
N HIS A 96 12.76 -8.26 6.69
CA HIS A 96 13.61 -9.24 7.36
C HIS A 96 15.11 -9.08 7.08
N ALA A 97 15.51 -8.39 6.00
CA ALA A 97 16.92 -8.14 5.71
C ALA A 97 17.56 -7.11 6.65
N ASP A 98 16.75 -6.29 7.33
CA ASP A 98 17.18 -5.29 8.31
C ASP A 98 17.18 -5.82 9.77
N THR A 99 17.04 -7.14 9.98
CA THR A 99 17.12 -7.80 11.30
C THR A 99 18.33 -8.71 11.41
#